data_AF-A0A8B3T9Q9-F1
#
_entry.id   AF-A0A8B3T9Q9-F1
#
_cell.length_a   1.000
_cell.length_b   1.000
_cell.length_c   1.000
_cell.angle_alpha   90.00
_cell.angle_beta   90.00
_cell.angle_gamma   90.00
#
_symmetry.space_group_name_H-M   'P 1'
#
loop_
_entity.id
_entity.type
_entity.pdbx_description
1 polymer ?
#
loop_
_entity_poly.entity_id
_entity_poly.type
_entity_poly.pdbx_seq_one_letter_code
_entity_poly.pdbx_strand_id
1 'polypeptide(L)'
;MNTVAIQKTPIQITNLFQSSEIATFFSSLTKNFVNFPPLGITIVATFGIGIAEASGFINVGLSRALSIIPKKIVTPAVIIISVFAHLAADSAYVILMPISALIFYSVGKHPLAGIAASFAGLAGGFSASFTPSIIDPIMQSFTQSAARILDPSYDVNVLCNYFVSLGSTFFVILTCWYITDKIIDPHLKRTMPIDKDLDSKDTTINPPTAQDLKAFRWASLVLLLMVVGLFLLAYPENSLLRASDGSLTSPKSPIMQMIVPLLLIFFAVPSLVHGIIAGTFKDTRTVTKAMEKITYTLVPFIVFSFFCAQF
;
A
#
# COMPACT_ATOMS: atom_id res chain seq x y z
N MET A 1 -5.27 -26.38 -33.79
CA MET A 1 -4.07 -25.52 -33.83
C MET A 1 -4.27 -24.51 -34.93
N ASN A 2 -4.76 -23.31 -34.61
CA ASN A 2 -4.86 -22.22 -35.59
C ASN A 2 -3.56 -21.43 -35.55
N THR A 3 -2.69 -21.68 -36.53
CA THR A 3 -1.50 -20.87 -36.79
C THR A 3 -1.95 -19.48 -37.25
N VAL A 4 -1.95 -18.51 -36.35
CA VAL A 4 -2.08 -17.10 -36.73
C VAL A 4 -0.87 -16.75 -37.59
N ALA A 5 -1.09 -16.58 -38.90
CA ALA A 5 -0.03 -16.20 -39.82
C ALA A 5 0.48 -14.80 -39.43
N ILE A 6 1.76 -14.72 -39.04
CA ILE A 6 2.41 -13.45 -38.71
C ILE A 6 2.55 -12.65 -40.02
N GLN A 7 1.64 -11.70 -40.25
CA GLN A 7 1.79 -10.73 -41.33
C GLN A 7 2.93 -9.77 -40.99
N LYS A 8 4.04 -9.85 -41.72
CA LYS A 8 5.17 -8.92 -41.62
C LYS A 8 4.85 -7.66 -42.41
N THR A 9 4.06 -6.77 -41.84
CA THR A 9 3.88 -5.41 -42.36
C THR A 9 5.01 -4.49 -41.89
N PRO A 10 5.55 -3.60 -42.74
CA PRO A 10 6.55 -2.63 -42.31
C PRO A 10 5.95 -1.64 -41.32
N ILE A 11 6.71 -1.28 -40.28
CA ILE A 11 6.32 -0.23 -39.32
C ILE A 11 6.30 1.11 -40.05
N GLN A 12 5.15 1.77 -40.06
CA GLN A 12 4.95 3.10 -40.64
C GLN A 12 5.00 4.15 -39.54
N ILE A 13 5.72 5.25 -39.79
CA ILE A 13 5.75 6.39 -38.86
C ILE A 13 4.59 7.31 -39.20
N THR A 14 3.65 7.48 -38.26
CA THR A 14 2.51 8.38 -38.41
C THR A 14 2.85 9.78 -37.90
N ASN A 15 2.67 10.81 -38.72
CA ASN A 15 2.84 12.20 -38.30
C ASN A 15 1.56 12.72 -37.63
N LEU A 16 1.62 12.98 -36.32
CA LEU A 16 0.49 13.48 -35.54
C LEU A 16 -0.01 14.88 -35.97
N PHE A 17 0.76 15.65 -36.74
CA PHE A 17 0.32 16.94 -37.29
C PHE A 17 -0.55 16.83 -38.55
N GLN A 18 -0.84 15.62 -39.04
CA GLN A 18 -1.81 15.42 -40.12
C GLN A 18 -3.22 15.78 -39.65
N SER A 19 -4.05 16.32 -40.54
CA SER A 19 -5.40 16.80 -40.19
C SER A 19 -6.29 15.71 -39.56
N SER A 20 -6.20 14.47 -40.05
CA SER A 20 -6.90 13.31 -39.49
C SER A 20 -6.41 12.94 -38.09
N GLU A 21 -5.10 13.00 -37.86
CA GLU A 21 -4.48 12.64 -36.58
C GLU A 21 -4.74 13.69 -35.51
N ILE A 22 -4.71 14.98 -35.87
CA ILE A 22 -5.11 16.07 -34.97
C ILE A 22 -6.56 15.88 -34.53
N ALA A 23 -7.48 15.61 -35.47
CA ALA A 23 -8.88 15.36 -35.15
C ALA A 23 -9.06 14.11 -34.26
N THR A 24 -8.30 13.05 -34.54
CA THR A 24 -8.29 11.81 -33.74
C THR A 24 -7.77 12.04 -32.33
N PHE A 25 -6.70 12.82 -32.18
CA PHE A 25 -6.12 13.19 -30.88
C PHE A 25 -7.14 13.92 -30.02
N PHE A 26 -7.74 15.02 -30.52
CA PHE A 26 -8.70 15.81 -29.75
C PHE A 26 -9.98 15.04 -29.44
N SER A 27 -10.46 14.20 -30.36
CA SER A 27 -11.65 13.36 -30.11
C SER A 27 -11.39 12.21 -29.13
N SER A 28 -10.16 11.71 -29.04
CA SER A 28 -9.79 10.60 -28.14
C SER A 28 -9.33 11.07 -26.76
N LEU A 29 -9.04 12.36 -26.57
CA LEU A 29 -8.40 12.92 -25.38
C LEU A 29 -9.06 12.50 -24.06
N THR A 30 -10.39 12.64 -23.96
CA THR A 30 -11.16 12.23 -22.78
C THR A 30 -11.20 10.71 -22.62
N LYS A 31 -11.35 9.99 -23.73
CA LYS A 31 -11.40 8.52 -23.73
C LYS A 31 -10.07 7.93 -23.24
N ASN A 32 -8.94 8.48 -23.70
CA ASN A 32 -7.61 8.08 -23.27
C ASN A 32 -7.43 8.29 -21.77
N PHE A 33 -7.82 9.47 -21.27
CA PHE A 33 -7.72 9.78 -19.85
C PHE A 33 -8.57 8.85 -18.97
N VAL A 34 -9.86 8.69 -19.29
CA VAL A 34 -10.77 7.86 -18.47
C VAL A 34 -10.39 6.37 -18.52
N ASN A 35 -9.86 5.89 -19.66
CA ASN A 35 -9.40 4.52 -19.81
C ASN A 35 -7.94 4.32 -19.42
N PHE A 36 -7.26 5.34 -18.90
CA PHE A 36 -5.89 5.21 -18.43
C PHE A 36 -5.88 4.25 -17.23
N PRO A 37 -5.33 3.02 -17.39
CA PRO A 37 -5.58 1.96 -16.41
C PRO A 37 -5.19 2.31 -14.95
N PRO A 38 -4.06 3.00 -14.67
CA PRO A 38 -3.69 3.39 -13.31
C PRO A 38 -4.69 4.35 -12.64
N LEU A 39 -5.41 5.17 -13.41
CA LEU A 39 -6.28 6.22 -12.86
C LEU A 39 -7.38 5.62 -12.00
N GLY A 40 -8.15 4.69 -12.58
CA GLY A 40 -9.27 4.04 -11.88
C GLY A 40 -8.79 3.18 -10.71
N ILE A 41 -7.68 2.46 -10.90
CA ILE A 41 -7.10 1.57 -9.90
C ILE A 41 -6.73 2.35 -8.63
N THR A 42 -5.98 3.44 -8.79
CA THR A 42 -5.51 4.26 -7.67
C THR A 42 -6.69 4.90 -6.94
N ILE A 43 -7.63 5.53 -7.65
CA ILE A 43 -8.77 6.21 -7.02
C ILE A 43 -9.61 5.24 -6.18
N VAL A 44 -9.96 4.08 -6.75
CA VAL A 44 -10.81 3.08 -6.07
C VAL A 44 -10.11 2.49 -4.84
N ALA A 45 -8.82 2.15 -4.97
CA ALA A 45 -8.05 1.62 -3.85
C ALA A 45 -7.90 2.64 -2.71
N THR A 46 -7.65 3.92 -3.06
CA THR A 46 -7.47 5.00 -2.09
C THR A 46 -8.74 5.31 -1.30
N PHE A 47 -9.95 5.07 -1.84
CA PHE A 47 -11.18 5.19 -1.04
C PHE A 47 -11.18 4.27 0.19
N GLY A 48 -10.71 3.03 0.03
CA GLY A 48 -10.57 2.08 1.13
C GLY A 48 -9.59 2.56 2.18
N ILE A 49 -8.43 3.08 1.75
CA ILE A 49 -7.43 3.69 2.65
C ILE A 49 -8.01 4.90 3.37
N GLY A 50 -8.73 5.78 2.70
CA GLY A 50 -9.31 6.98 3.31
C GLY A 50 -10.25 6.63 4.46
N ILE A 51 -11.07 5.59 4.28
CA ILE A 51 -11.91 5.04 5.35
C ILE A 51 -11.04 4.44 6.46
N ALA A 52 -10.00 3.69 6.12
CA ALA A 52 -9.09 3.07 7.09
C ALA A 52 -8.36 4.08 7.97
N GLU A 53 -7.83 5.13 7.36
CA GLU A 53 -7.14 6.22 8.04
C GLU A 53 -8.11 7.00 8.94
N ALA A 54 -9.23 7.47 8.39
CA ALA A 54 -10.18 8.29 9.13
C ALA A 54 -10.88 7.53 10.27
N SER A 55 -11.04 6.22 10.13
CA SER A 55 -11.61 5.38 11.19
C SER A 55 -10.72 5.29 12.44
N GLY A 56 -9.41 5.53 12.28
CA GLY A 56 -8.40 5.30 13.30
C GLY A 56 -7.87 3.86 13.37
N PHE A 57 -8.39 2.93 12.55
CA PHE A 57 -8.01 1.51 12.59
C PHE A 57 -6.49 1.31 12.41
N ILE A 58 -5.90 1.99 11.42
CA ILE A 58 -4.46 1.96 11.16
C ILE A 58 -3.67 2.55 12.33
N ASN A 59 -4.06 3.73 12.80
CA ASN A 59 -3.37 4.46 13.86
C ASN A 59 -3.34 3.66 15.17
N VAL A 60 -4.47 3.05 15.54
CA VAL A 60 -4.57 2.18 16.72
C VAL A 60 -3.74 0.92 16.54
N GLY A 61 -3.78 0.30 15.36
CA GLY A 61 -2.99 -0.89 15.04
C GLY A 61 -1.48 -0.66 15.14
N LEU A 62 -0.98 0.40 14.51
CA LEU A 62 0.43 0.78 14.56
C LEU A 62 0.86 1.14 15.99
N SER A 63 0.09 1.98 16.68
CA SER A 63 0.40 2.36 18.07
C SER A 63 0.43 1.14 19.00
N ARG A 64 -0.53 0.22 18.81
CA ARG A 64 -0.57 -1.03 19.59
C ARG A 64 0.62 -1.92 19.28
N ALA A 65 0.95 -2.12 18.00
CA ALA A 65 2.08 -2.95 17.58
C ALA A 65 3.41 -2.43 18.16
N LEU A 66 3.60 -1.11 18.17
CA LEU A 66 4.78 -0.47 18.74
C LEU A 66 4.83 -0.58 20.27
N SER A 67 3.69 -0.45 20.95
CA SER A 67 3.61 -0.51 22.43
C SER A 67 3.97 -1.87 23.05
N ILE A 68 3.92 -2.95 22.27
CA ILE A 68 4.14 -4.33 22.75
C ILE A 68 5.51 -4.89 22.39
N ILE A 69 6.39 -4.06 21.81
CA ILE A 69 7.70 -4.51 21.35
C ILE A 69 8.58 -4.93 22.54
N PRO A 70 9.20 -6.13 22.51
CA PRO A 70 10.18 -6.52 23.51
C PRO A 70 11.46 -5.69 23.37
N LYS A 71 12.01 -5.23 24.49
CA LYS A 71 13.23 -4.40 24.55
C LYS A 71 14.43 -4.98 23.76
N LYS A 72 14.54 -6.32 23.68
CA LYS A 72 15.65 -7.02 23.02
C LYS A 72 15.64 -6.90 21.48
N ILE A 73 14.47 -6.66 20.87
CA ILE A 73 14.30 -6.67 19.41
C ILE A 73 13.70 -5.34 18.90
N VAL A 74 13.94 -4.24 19.60
CA VAL A 74 13.35 -2.93 19.28
C VAL A 74 13.61 -2.50 17.85
N THR A 75 14.87 -2.53 17.41
CA THR A 75 15.22 -2.10 16.04
C THR A 75 14.56 -2.95 14.96
N PRO A 76 14.73 -4.29 14.93
CA PRO A 76 14.10 -5.09 13.88
C PRO A 76 12.56 -5.04 13.96
N ALA A 77 11.98 -4.96 15.16
CA ALA A 77 10.52 -4.85 15.32
C ALA A 77 9.97 -3.53 14.76
N VAL A 78 10.64 -2.40 15.06
CA VAL A 78 10.26 -1.09 14.49
C VAL A 78 10.35 -1.12 12.98
N ILE A 79 11.43 -1.66 12.41
CA ILE A 79 11.59 -1.74 10.95
C ILE A 79 10.51 -2.63 10.33
N ILE A 80 10.20 -3.80 10.91
CA ILE A 80 9.12 -4.68 10.43
C ILE A 80 7.80 -3.92 10.42
N ILE A 81 7.46 -3.23 11.51
CA ILE A 81 6.21 -2.46 11.60
C ILE A 81 6.21 -1.33 10.58
N SER A 82 7.32 -0.61 10.39
CA SER A 82 7.43 0.46 9.41
C SER A 82 7.32 -0.05 7.97
N VAL A 83 7.96 -1.19 7.64
CA VAL A 83 7.77 -1.84 6.34
C VAL A 83 6.31 -2.24 6.19
N PHE A 84 5.64 -2.81 7.19
CA PHE A 84 4.24 -3.22 7.03
C PHE A 84 3.28 -2.04 6.95
N ALA A 85 3.63 -0.91 7.55
CA ALA A 85 2.81 0.29 7.56
C ALA A 85 2.69 0.96 6.18
N HIS A 86 3.58 0.67 5.22
CA HIS A 86 3.47 1.19 3.85
C HIS A 86 2.14 0.78 3.19
N LEU A 87 1.59 -0.38 3.58
CA LEU A 87 0.32 -0.88 3.08
C LEU A 87 -0.87 -0.03 3.54
N ALA A 88 -0.70 0.68 4.65
CA ALA A 88 -1.81 1.19 5.42
C ALA A 88 -2.15 2.62 5.02
N ALA A 89 -1.20 3.55 5.13
CA ALA A 89 -1.41 4.95 4.78
C ALA A 89 -0.09 5.75 4.81
N ASP A 90 -0.02 6.80 3.98
CA ASP A 90 1.05 7.81 4.05
C ASP A 90 1.04 8.58 5.40
N SER A 91 -0.10 8.60 6.10
CA SER A 91 -0.16 9.15 7.47
C SER A 91 0.70 8.39 8.48
N ALA A 92 1.13 7.16 8.16
CA ALA A 92 2.03 6.38 9.01
C ALA A 92 3.36 7.10 9.30
N TYR A 93 3.85 7.98 8.40
CA TYR A 93 5.05 8.80 8.64
C TYR A 93 4.89 9.70 9.88
N VAL A 94 3.71 10.26 10.09
CA VAL A 94 3.45 11.21 11.20
C VAL A 94 3.48 10.50 12.55
N ILE A 95 3.07 9.23 12.59
CA ILE A 95 2.91 8.47 13.83
C ILE A 95 4.15 7.64 14.15
N LEU A 96 4.74 6.99 13.14
CA LEU A 96 5.84 6.05 13.36
C LEU A 96 7.12 6.74 13.82
N MET A 97 7.47 7.91 13.27
CA MET A 97 8.75 8.55 13.60
C MET A 97 8.83 8.98 15.07
N PRO A 98 7.85 9.72 15.63
CA PRO A 98 7.90 10.11 17.04
C PRO A 98 7.86 8.90 17.98
N ILE A 99 6.98 7.91 17.71
CA ILE A 99 6.87 6.72 18.56
C ILE A 99 8.17 5.90 18.53
N SER A 100 8.80 5.77 17.36
CA SER A 100 10.07 5.05 17.23
C SER A 100 11.20 5.74 17.99
N ALA A 101 11.28 7.08 17.95
CA ALA A 101 12.21 7.85 18.78
C ALA A 101 12.02 7.55 20.27
N LEU A 102 10.79 7.60 20.76
CA LEU A 102 10.46 7.35 22.17
C LEU A 102 10.81 5.93 22.60
N ILE A 103 10.50 4.92 21.78
CA ILE A 103 10.82 3.52 22.10
C ILE A 103 12.33 3.31 22.13
N PHE A 104 13.08 3.85 21.16
CA PHE A 104 14.54 3.75 21.15
C PHE A 104 15.15 4.39 22.40
N TYR A 105 14.67 5.58 22.77
CA TYR A 105 15.09 6.26 23.98
C TYR A 105 14.81 5.42 25.24
N SER A 106 13.63 4.81 25.34
CA SER A 106 13.22 3.99 26.49
C SER A 106 14.10 2.74 26.75
N VAL A 107 14.88 2.33 25.74
CA VAL A 107 15.81 1.20 25.83
C VAL A 107 17.29 1.62 25.77
N GLY A 108 17.58 2.92 25.93
CA GLY A 108 18.94 3.46 25.92
C GLY A 108 19.60 3.51 24.53
N LYS A 109 18.81 3.46 23.46
CA LYS A 109 19.27 3.72 22.09
C LYS A 109 19.02 5.18 21.72
N HIS A 110 19.71 5.67 20.69
CA HIS A 110 19.58 7.04 20.27
C HIS A 110 18.21 7.29 19.59
N PRO A 111 17.42 8.29 20.03
CA PRO A 111 16.10 8.56 19.44
C PRO A 111 16.14 8.83 17.93
N LEU A 112 17.15 9.58 17.46
CA LEU A 112 17.38 9.79 16.02
C LEU A 112 17.64 8.48 15.26
N ALA A 113 18.24 7.46 15.88
CA ALA A 113 18.39 6.15 15.26
C ALA A 113 17.02 5.47 15.08
N GLY A 114 16.10 5.67 16.04
CA GLY A 114 14.71 5.19 15.92
C GLY A 114 13.94 5.87 14.80
N ILE A 115 14.06 7.19 14.66
CA ILE A 115 13.49 7.95 13.53
C ILE A 115 14.08 7.44 12.21
N ALA A 116 15.40 7.32 12.12
CA ALA A 116 16.07 6.84 10.91
C ALA A 116 15.67 5.41 10.54
N ALA A 117 15.57 4.51 11.53
CA ALA A 117 15.14 3.12 11.31
C ALA A 117 13.72 3.04 10.76
N SER A 118 12.80 3.79 11.37
CA SER A 118 11.41 3.82 10.92
C SER A 118 11.28 4.46 9.54
N PHE A 119 11.99 5.56 9.28
CA PHE A 119 11.98 6.23 7.98
C PHE A 119 12.55 5.32 6.88
N ALA A 120 13.67 4.66 7.13
CA ALA A 120 14.27 3.72 6.19
C ALA A 120 13.33 2.52 5.92
N GLY A 121 12.67 1.98 6.95
CA GLY A 121 11.71 0.89 6.78
C GLY A 121 10.47 1.29 5.99
N LEU A 122 9.89 2.46 6.28
CA LEU A 122 8.66 2.92 5.63
C LEU A 122 8.91 3.44 4.20
N ALA A 123 9.89 4.33 4.02
CA ALA A 123 10.20 4.93 2.72
C ALA A 123 11.03 4.00 1.83
N GLY A 124 12.11 3.43 2.39
CA GLY A 124 12.99 2.53 1.64
C GLY A 124 12.37 1.15 1.38
N GLY A 125 11.43 0.73 2.22
CA GLY A 125 10.69 -0.53 2.07
C GLY A 125 9.37 -0.43 1.29
N PHE A 126 9.07 0.72 0.67
CA PHE A 126 7.74 0.99 0.08
C PHE A 126 7.30 -0.05 -0.97
N SER A 127 8.22 -0.58 -1.78
CA SER A 127 7.91 -1.61 -2.78
C SER A 127 8.09 -3.04 -2.25
N ALA A 128 8.68 -3.20 -1.06
CA ALA A 128 8.96 -4.49 -0.46
C ALA A 128 7.76 -4.91 0.41
N SER A 129 6.95 -5.85 -0.10
CA SER A 129 5.72 -6.26 0.57
C SER A 129 5.58 -7.77 0.73
N PHE A 130 5.00 -8.18 1.85
CA PHE A 130 4.65 -9.58 2.13
C PHE A 130 3.26 -9.97 1.58
N THR A 131 2.41 -8.97 1.30
CA THR A 131 1.09 -9.13 0.67
C THR A 131 1.00 -8.29 -0.60
N PRO A 132 0.11 -8.65 -1.54
CA PRO A 132 -0.26 -7.74 -2.62
C PRO A 132 -0.69 -6.39 -2.04
N SER A 133 -0.19 -5.31 -2.62
CA SER A 133 -0.48 -3.94 -2.24
C SER A 133 -0.99 -3.14 -3.43
N ILE A 134 -1.31 -1.87 -3.19
CA ILE A 134 -1.85 -0.97 -4.21
C ILE A 134 -0.84 -0.71 -5.32
N ILE A 135 0.46 -0.85 -5.04
CA ILE A 135 1.50 -0.64 -6.03
C ILE A 135 1.47 -1.72 -7.13
N ASP A 136 1.05 -2.94 -6.80
CA ASP A 136 1.09 -4.08 -7.72
C ASP A 136 0.17 -3.89 -8.94
N PRO A 137 -1.14 -3.60 -8.79
CA PRO A 137 -2.01 -3.35 -9.94
C PRO A 137 -1.61 -2.07 -10.69
N ILE A 138 -1.04 -1.07 -10.01
CA ILE A 138 -0.55 0.15 -10.69
C ILE A 138 0.64 -0.20 -11.60
N MET A 139 1.67 -0.87 -11.07
CA MET A 139 2.86 -1.26 -11.83
C MET A 139 2.51 -2.23 -12.97
N GLN A 140 1.67 -3.23 -12.69
CA GLN A 140 1.17 -4.15 -13.71
C GLN A 140 0.53 -3.39 -14.87
N SER A 141 -0.27 -2.38 -14.57
CA SER A 141 -1.02 -1.65 -15.58
C SER A 141 -0.12 -0.80 -16.50
N PHE A 142 0.94 -0.19 -15.95
CA PHE A 142 1.97 0.49 -16.74
C PHE A 142 2.74 -0.48 -17.62
N THR A 143 3.23 -1.58 -17.04
CA THR A 143 4.01 -2.59 -17.76
C THR A 143 3.20 -3.23 -18.88
N GLN A 144 1.92 -3.54 -18.64
CA GLN A 144 1.06 -4.13 -19.65
C GLN A 144 0.79 -3.15 -20.80
N SER A 145 0.55 -1.88 -20.49
CA SER A 145 0.34 -0.85 -21.51
C SER A 145 1.58 -0.70 -22.40
N ALA A 146 2.77 -0.69 -21.80
CA ALA A 146 4.04 -0.63 -22.53
C ALA A 146 4.30 -1.91 -23.35
N ALA A 147 4.05 -3.10 -22.79
CA ALA A 147 4.27 -4.37 -23.50
C ALA A 147 3.37 -4.50 -24.73
N ARG A 148 2.13 -3.99 -24.66
CA ARG A 148 1.16 -4.03 -25.75
C ARG A 148 1.46 -3.12 -26.94
N ILE A 149 2.46 -2.24 -26.81
CA ILE A 149 3.07 -1.53 -27.95
C ILE A 149 3.73 -2.54 -28.91
N LEU A 150 4.30 -3.63 -28.38
CA LEU A 150 4.98 -4.67 -29.16
C LEU A 150 4.11 -5.90 -29.39
N ASP A 151 3.42 -6.38 -28.36
CA ASP A 151 2.54 -7.56 -28.41
C ASP A 151 1.16 -7.21 -27.83
N PRO A 152 0.15 -6.90 -28.68
CA PRO A 152 -1.19 -6.54 -28.24
C PRO A 152 -1.89 -7.61 -27.38
N SER A 153 -1.45 -8.87 -27.44
CA SER A 153 -2.01 -9.99 -26.69
C SER A 153 -1.36 -10.23 -25.33
N TYR A 154 -0.31 -9.47 -25.00
CA TYR A 154 0.44 -9.64 -23.77
C TYR A 154 -0.38 -9.20 -22.54
N ASP A 155 -0.56 -10.12 -21.60
CA ASP A 155 -1.22 -9.90 -20.32
C ASP A 155 -0.19 -10.02 -19.19
N VAL A 156 -0.01 -8.95 -18.43
CA VAL A 156 0.87 -8.95 -17.26
C VAL A 156 0.04 -9.38 -16.06
N ASN A 157 0.51 -10.40 -15.35
CA ASN A 157 -0.09 -10.81 -14.09
C ASN A 157 0.10 -9.73 -13.02
N VAL A 158 -0.96 -9.37 -12.28
CA VAL A 158 -0.89 -8.40 -11.18
C VAL A 158 0.10 -8.82 -10.09
N LEU A 159 0.27 -10.13 -9.88
CA LEU A 159 1.18 -10.71 -8.90
C LEU A 159 2.55 -11.07 -9.48
N CYS A 160 2.91 -10.59 -10.68
CA CYS A 160 4.18 -10.95 -11.34
C CYS A 160 5.42 -10.64 -10.49
N ASN A 161 5.36 -9.58 -9.68
CA ASN A 161 6.44 -9.16 -8.79
C ASN A 161 6.37 -9.76 -7.39
N TYR A 162 5.32 -10.52 -7.04
CA TYR A 162 5.05 -10.90 -5.65
C TYR A 162 6.24 -11.58 -4.95
N PHE A 163 6.86 -12.57 -5.61
CA PHE A 163 8.00 -13.28 -5.00
C PHE A 163 9.25 -12.41 -4.86
N VAL A 164 9.46 -11.46 -5.78
CA VAL A 164 10.55 -10.49 -5.69
C VAL A 164 10.28 -9.50 -4.55
N SER A 165 9.05 -8.98 -4.44
CA SER A 165 8.63 -8.09 -3.37
C SER A 165 8.76 -8.77 -2.00
N LEU A 166 8.29 -10.02 -1.89
CA LEU A 166 8.37 -10.83 -0.66
C LEU A 166 9.82 -11.09 -0.26
N GLY A 167 10.68 -11.50 -1.20
CA GLY A 167 12.11 -11.68 -0.94
C GLY A 167 12.80 -10.39 -0.52
N SER A 168 12.44 -9.29 -1.18
CA SER A 168 12.96 -7.95 -0.89
C SER A 168 12.56 -7.47 0.50
N THR A 169 11.39 -7.85 1.02
CA THR A 169 10.97 -7.52 2.40
C THR A 169 11.99 -7.99 3.43
N PHE A 170 12.42 -9.26 3.35
CA PHE A 170 13.42 -9.78 4.27
C PHE A 170 14.77 -9.09 4.09
N PHE A 171 15.19 -8.85 2.85
CA PHE A 171 16.44 -8.16 2.56
C PHE A 171 16.47 -6.73 3.10
N VAL A 172 15.39 -5.96 2.88
CA VAL A 172 15.25 -4.58 3.40
C VAL A 172 15.25 -4.57 4.92
N ILE A 173 14.47 -5.45 5.56
CA ILE A 173 14.43 -5.53 7.04
C ILE A 173 15.82 -5.80 7.61
N LEU A 174 16.54 -6.79 7.06
CA LEU A 174 17.88 -7.15 7.53
C LEU A 174 18.89 -6.03 7.29
N THR A 175 18.83 -5.39 6.13
CA THR A 175 19.74 -4.29 5.77
C THR A 175 19.52 -3.07 6.63
N CYS A 176 18.27 -2.61 6.77
CA CYS A 176 17.91 -1.50 7.65
C CYS A 176 18.31 -1.81 9.10
N TRP A 177 18.04 -3.02 9.59
CA TRP A 177 18.39 -3.41 10.96
C TRP A 177 19.90 -3.35 11.18
N TYR A 178 20.67 -3.95 10.28
CA TYR A 178 22.13 -3.97 10.37
C TYR A 178 22.70 -2.56 10.35
N ILE A 179 22.27 -1.72 9.40
CA ILE A 179 22.74 -0.34 9.29
C ILE A 179 22.38 0.45 10.55
N THR A 180 21.14 0.35 11.05
CA THR A 180 20.73 1.06 12.25
C THR A 180 21.54 0.64 13.48
N ASP A 181 21.62 -0.66 13.78
CA ASP A 181 22.23 -1.13 15.03
C ASP A 181 23.76 -1.13 15.00
N LYS A 182 24.38 -1.36 13.84
CA LYS A 182 25.83 -1.50 13.72
C LYS A 182 26.54 -0.25 13.27
N ILE A 183 25.85 0.67 12.58
CA ILE A 183 26.48 1.87 12.00
C ILE A 183 25.90 3.12 12.64
N ILE A 184 24.58 3.32 12.56
CA ILE A 184 23.94 4.58 12.92
C ILE A 184 23.87 4.81 14.44
N ASP A 185 23.35 3.85 15.22
CA ASP A 185 23.24 4.00 16.68
C ASP A 185 24.61 4.19 17.36
N PRO A 186 25.66 3.40 17.03
CA PRO A 186 27.01 3.63 17.58
C PRO A 186 27.61 4.97 17.15
N HIS A 187 27.41 5.38 15.89
CA HIS A 187 27.91 6.66 15.40
C HIS A 187 27.27 7.83 16.15
N LEU A 188 25.94 7.83 16.27
CA LEU A 188 25.18 8.88 16.95
C LEU A 188 25.54 8.95 18.43
N LYS A 189 25.69 7.81 19.12
CA LYS A 189 26.14 7.79 20.53
C LYS A 189 27.53 8.44 20.72
N ARG A 190 28.40 8.37 19.70
CA ARG A 190 29.74 8.97 19.74
C ARG A 190 29.73 10.46 19.37
N THR A 191 28.91 10.87 18.41
CA THR A 191 28.93 12.24 17.86
C THR A 191 27.90 13.17 18.49
N MET A 192 26.81 12.64 19.02
CA MET A 192 25.68 13.38 19.60
C MET A 192 25.21 12.67 20.89
N PRO A 193 25.96 12.78 22.00
CA PRO A 193 25.55 12.19 23.26
C PRO A 193 24.22 12.78 23.71
N ILE A 194 23.31 11.93 24.20
CA ILE A 194 21.98 12.33 24.64
C ILE A 194 22.10 12.98 26.03
N ASP A 195 21.52 14.17 26.20
CA ASP A 195 21.42 14.81 27.51
C ASP A 195 20.61 13.95 28.49
N LYS A 196 21.13 13.83 29.71
CA LYS A 196 20.54 12.98 30.76
C LYS A 196 19.34 13.62 31.45
N ASP A 197 19.06 14.90 31.18
CA ASP A 197 18.11 15.73 31.92
C ASP A 197 16.74 15.90 31.23
N LEU A 198 16.40 15.05 30.25
CA LEU A 198 15.07 15.04 29.66
C LEU A 198 14.05 14.41 30.62
N ASP A 199 13.11 15.23 31.07
CA ASP A 199 12.02 14.84 31.97
C ASP A 199 11.23 13.67 31.37
N SER A 200 11.18 12.55 32.12
CA SER A 200 10.47 11.32 31.72
C SER A 200 8.97 11.52 31.40
N LYS A 201 8.39 12.68 31.75
CA LYS A 201 7.00 13.03 31.47
C LYS A 201 6.71 13.30 29.98
N ASP A 202 7.69 13.75 29.20
CA ASP A 202 7.54 13.99 27.75
C ASP A 202 7.68 12.73 26.88
N THR A 203 7.88 11.56 27.51
CA THR A 203 8.08 10.27 26.82
C THR A 203 6.84 9.39 26.79
N THR A 204 5.69 9.89 27.25
CA THR A 204 4.46 9.09 27.31
C THR A 204 3.80 9.00 25.94
N ILE A 205 4.00 7.86 25.26
CA ILE A 205 3.14 7.44 24.15
C ILE A 205 1.76 7.23 24.76
N ASN A 206 0.78 8.10 24.44
CA ASN A 206 -0.59 7.88 24.87
C ASN A 206 -1.08 6.56 24.26
N PRO A 207 -1.28 5.50 25.08
CA PRO A 207 -1.73 4.23 24.55
C PRO A 207 -3.17 4.39 24.02
N PRO A 208 -3.57 3.58 23.02
CA PRO A 208 -4.95 3.57 22.57
C PRO A 208 -5.91 3.32 23.75
N THR A 209 -7.06 3.99 23.73
CA THR A 209 -8.04 3.86 24.82
C THR A 209 -8.63 2.44 24.87
N ALA A 210 -9.28 2.07 25.97
CA ALA A 210 -9.97 0.77 26.07
C ALA A 210 -11.05 0.60 24.99
N GLN A 211 -11.69 1.70 24.58
CA GLN A 211 -12.66 1.71 23.50
C GLN A 211 -11.99 1.48 22.14
N ASP A 212 -10.87 2.15 21.87
CA ASP A 212 -10.08 1.93 20.64
C ASP A 212 -9.60 0.49 20.53
N LEU A 213 -9.12 -0.10 21.63
CA LEU A 213 -8.69 -1.49 21.65
C LEU A 213 -9.85 -2.46 21.43
N LYS A 214 -11.05 -2.15 21.94
CA LYS A 214 -12.26 -2.92 21.66
C LYS A 214 -12.63 -2.83 20.18
N ALA A 215 -12.67 -1.63 19.62
CA ALA A 215 -12.95 -1.40 18.21
C ALA A 215 -11.95 -2.13 17.30
N PHE A 216 -10.66 -2.03 17.62
CA PHE A 216 -9.57 -2.70 16.92
C PHE A 216 -9.74 -4.22 16.93
N ARG A 217 -10.05 -4.84 18.09
CA ARG A 217 -10.29 -6.28 18.18
C ARG A 217 -11.43 -6.75 17.28
N TRP A 218 -12.55 -6.04 17.27
CA TRP A 218 -13.70 -6.38 16.41
C TRP A 218 -13.38 -6.18 14.93
N ALA A 219 -12.72 -5.09 14.57
CA ALA A 219 -12.27 -4.83 13.20
C ALA A 219 -11.27 -5.88 12.71
N SER A 220 -10.29 -6.27 13.54
CA SER A 220 -9.34 -7.34 13.23
C SER A 220 -10.03 -8.70 13.11
N LEU A 221 -11.06 -8.98 13.91
CA LEU A 221 -11.86 -10.20 13.78
C LEU A 221 -12.62 -10.23 12.45
N VAL A 222 -13.22 -9.10 12.05
CA VAL A 222 -13.89 -8.98 10.75
C VAL A 222 -12.91 -9.17 9.60
N LEU A 223 -11.73 -8.54 9.66
CA LEU A 223 -10.66 -8.75 8.69
C LEU A 223 -10.27 -10.23 8.61
N LEU A 224 -10.09 -10.90 9.75
CA LEU A 224 -9.77 -12.32 9.80
C LEU A 224 -10.88 -13.18 9.15
N LEU A 225 -12.15 -12.90 9.46
CA LEU A 225 -13.29 -13.59 8.86
C LEU A 225 -13.37 -13.37 7.34
N MET A 226 -13.02 -12.18 6.86
CA MET A 226 -12.96 -11.89 5.43
C MET A 226 -11.82 -12.66 4.74
N VAL A 227 -10.64 -12.74 5.35
CA VAL A 227 -9.52 -13.55 4.84
C VAL A 227 -9.92 -15.03 4.77
N VAL A 228 -10.50 -15.57 5.85
CA VAL A 228 -10.96 -16.96 5.90
C VAL A 228 -12.08 -17.20 4.88
N GLY A 229 -13.03 -16.28 4.76
CA GLY A 229 -14.12 -16.35 3.78
C GLY A 229 -13.59 -16.36 2.34
N LEU A 230 -12.63 -15.48 2.01
CA LEU A 230 -11.98 -15.46 0.70
C LEU A 230 -11.24 -16.78 0.43
N PHE A 231 -10.51 -17.30 1.43
CA PHE A 231 -9.84 -18.59 1.31
C PHE A 231 -10.83 -19.73 1.04
N LEU A 232 -11.91 -19.83 1.83
CA LEU A 232 -12.94 -20.87 1.66
C LEU A 232 -13.68 -20.75 0.32
N LEU A 233 -13.86 -19.53 -0.20
CA LEU A 233 -14.42 -19.31 -1.53
C LEU A 233 -13.45 -19.69 -2.64
N ALA A 234 -12.15 -19.43 -2.48
CA ALA A 234 -11.13 -19.71 -3.49
C ALA A 234 -10.66 -21.18 -3.50
N TYR A 235 -10.78 -21.87 -2.36
CA TYR A 235 -10.27 -23.22 -2.17
C TYR A 235 -10.88 -24.26 -3.12
N PRO A 236 -12.23 -24.37 -3.29
CA PRO A 236 -12.84 -25.37 -4.15
C PRO A 236 -12.35 -25.28 -5.60
N GLU A 237 -12.22 -26.43 -6.26
CA GLU A 237 -11.83 -26.50 -7.68
C GLU A 237 -12.87 -25.84 -8.60
N ASN A 238 -14.15 -25.93 -8.23
CA ASN A 238 -15.28 -25.30 -8.92
C ASN A 238 -15.56 -23.86 -8.46
N SER A 239 -14.59 -23.21 -7.84
CA SER A 239 -14.74 -21.84 -7.35
C SER A 239 -15.03 -20.86 -8.50
N LEU A 240 -15.99 -19.96 -8.28
CA LEU A 240 -16.27 -18.82 -9.16
C LEU A 240 -15.08 -17.85 -9.27
N LEU A 241 -14.10 -17.97 -8.37
CA LEU A 241 -12.91 -17.11 -8.33
C LEU A 241 -11.78 -17.62 -9.25
N ARG A 242 -11.88 -18.86 -9.73
CA ARG A 242 -10.92 -19.49 -10.64
C ARG A 242 -11.24 -19.16 -12.09
N ALA A 243 -10.22 -19.15 -12.93
CA ALA A 243 -10.39 -19.14 -14.38
C ALA A 243 -11.02 -20.46 -14.87
N SER A 244 -11.45 -20.49 -16.13
CA SER A 244 -12.05 -21.68 -16.75
C SER A 244 -11.12 -22.89 -16.83
N ASP A 245 -9.81 -22.67 -16.70
CA ASP A 245 -8.78 -23.71 -16.59
C ASP A 245 -8.50 -24.16 -15.14
N GLY A 246 -9.26 -23.65 -14.16
CA GLY A 246 -9.09 -23.91 -12.74
C GLY A 246 -8.00 -23.08 -12.05
N SER A 247 -7.27 -22.23 -12.79
CA SER A 247 -6.18 -21.43 -12.23
C SER A 247 -6.70 -20.23 -11.42
N LEU A 248 -6.11 -20.00 -10.24
CA LEU A 248 -6.33 -18.80 -9.43
C LEU A 248 -5.39 -17.64 -9.80
N THR A 249 -4.28 -17.95 -10.47
CA THR A 249 -3.24 -16.96 -10.77
C THR A 249 -3.26 -16.53 -12.22
N SER A 250 -4.04 -17.16 -13.08
CA SER A 250 -4.21 -16.70 -14.47
C SER A 250 -4.71 -15.24 -14.49
N PRO A 251 -4.19 -14.36 -15.36
CA PRO A 251 -4.70 -12.99 -15.53
C PRO A 251 -6.21 -12.95 -15.85
N LYS A 252 -6.74 -14.03 -16.43
CA LYS A 252 -8.15 -14.20 -16.76
C LYS A 252 -9.02 -14.67 -15.59
N SER A 253 -8.41 -15.03 -14.45
CA SER A 253 -9.14 -15.47 -13.28
C SER A 253 -9.89 -14.30 -12.64
N PRO A 254 -11.16 -14.47 -12.23
CA PRO A 254 -11.92 -13.42 -11.58
C PRO A 254 -11.22 -12.85 -10.34
N ILE A 255 -10.53 -13.68 -9.56
CA ILE A 255 -9.80 -13.19 -8.38
C ILE A 255 -8.69 -12.19 -8.71
N MET A 256 -7.96 -12.40 -9.81
CA MET A 256 -6.91 -11.47 -10.25
C MET A 256 -7.52 -10.15 -10.78
N GLN A 257 -8.66 -10.22 -11.46
CA GLN A 257 -9.40 -9.04 -11.93
C GLN A 257 -10.05 -8.26 -10.79
N MET A 258 -10.40 -8.94 -9.69
CA MET A 258 -11.01 -8.34 -8.50
C MET A 258 -10.00 -7.85 -7.46
N ILE A 259 -8.69 -7.89 -7.71
CA ILE A 259 -7.69 -7.43 -6.71
C ILE A 259 -7.98 -6.01 -6.23
N VAL A 260 -8.31 -5.09 -7.13
CA VAL A 260 -8.58 -3.69 -6.75
C VAL A 260 -9.87 -3.54 -5.92
N PRO A 261 -11.02 -4.10 -6.34
CA PRO A 261 -12.21 -4.18 -5.48
C PRO A 261 -11.97 -4.88 -4.14
N LEU A 262 -11.17 -5.96 -4.12
CA LEU A 262 -10.83 -6.68 -2.90
C LEU A 262 -10.02 -5.79 -1.96
N LEU A 263 -9.02 -5.05 -2.44
CA LEU A 263 -8.29 -4.09 -1.62
C LEU A 263 -9.24 -3.05 -1.00
N LEU A 264 -10.13 -2.46 -1.81
CA LEU A 264 -11.15 -1.54 -1.30
C LEU A 264 -11.98 -2.17 -0.17
N ILE A 265 -12.51 -3.38 -0.40
CA ILE A 265 -13.37 -4.08 0.56
C ILE A 265 -12.58 -4.44 1.84
N PHE A 266 -11.38 -4.98 1.71
CA PHE A 266 -10.53 -5.40 2.83
C PHE A 266 -10.01 -4.24 3.68
N PHE A 267 -9.86 -3.04 3.11
CA PHE A 267 -9.60 -1.84 3.90
C PHE A 267 -10.90 -1.23 4.45
N ALA A 268 -11.92 -1.05 3.63
CA ALA A 268 -13.13 -0.33 4.01
C ALA A 268 -13.94 -1.07 5.09
N VAL A 269 -14.21 -2.35 4.93
CA VAL A 269 -15.14 -3.09 5.81
C VAL A 269 -14.65 -3.17 7.26
N PRO A 270 -13.44 -3.66 7.58
CA PRO A 270 -12.98 -3.70 8.96
C PRO A 270 -12.83 -2.29 9.54
N SER A 271 -12.45 -1.31 8.73
CA SER A 271 -12.33 0.07 9.17
C SER A 271 -13.66 0.77 9.42
N LEU A 272 -14.72 0.44 8.69
CA LEU A 272 -16.07 0.88 9.01
C LEU A 272 -16.50 0.33 10.36
N VAL A 273 -16.26 -0.97 10.61
CA VAL A 273 -16.55 -1.60 11.91
C VAL A 273 -15.76 -0.94 13.02
N HIS A 274 -14.46 -0.68 12.80
CA HIS A 274 -13.63 0.08 13.75
C HIS A 274 -14.25 1.45 14.03
N GLY A 275 -14.54 2.22 12.98
CA GLY A 275 -14.98 3.60 13.14
C GLY A 275 -16.35 3.74 13.80
N ILE A 276 -17.25 2.78 13.56
CA ILE A 276 -18.56 2.73 14.23
C ILE A 276 -18.39 2.43 15.74
N ILE A 277 -17.57 1.43 16.10
CA ILE A 277 -17.37 1.04 17.51
C ILE A 277 -16.55 2.09 18.28
N ALA A 278 -15.53 2.67 17.65
CA ALA A 278 -14.73 3.75 18.21
C ALA A 278 -15.51 5.08 18.29
N GLY A 279 -16.63 5.19 17.58
CA GLY A 279 -17.45 6.42 17.53
C GLY A 279 -16.87 7.52 16.65
N THR A 280 -15.86 7.22 15.82
CA THR A 280 -15.28 8.15 14.84
C THR A 280 -16.19 8.33 13.63
N PHE A 281 -16.95 7.30 13.24
CA PHE A 281 -17.99 7.36 12.22
C PHE A 281 -19.37 7.34 12.88
N LYS A 282 -20.05 8.50 12.86
CA LYS A 282 -21.38 8.67 13.46
C LYS A 282 -22.50 8.52 12.44
N ASP A 283 -22.21 8.85 11.19
CA ASP A 283 -23.16 8.82 10.08
C ASP A 283 -22.45 8.50 8.76
N THR A 284 -23.23 8.18 7.72
CA THR A 284 -22.68 7.94 6.38
C THR A 284 -21.92 9.15 5.83
N ARG A 285 -22.30 10.37 6.24
CA ARG A 285 -21.63 11.61 5.83
C ARG A 285 -20.19 11.68 6.33
N THR A 286 -19.90 11.19 7.53
CA THR A 286 -18.51 11.15 8.04
C THR A 286 -17.64 10.22 7.19
N VAL A 287 -18.19 9.09 6.74
CA VAL A 287 -17.49 8.16 5.84
C VAL A 287 -17.24 8.79 4.47
N THR A 288 -18.24 9.43 3.87
CA THR A 288 -18.06 10.12 2.58
C THR A 288 -17.00 11.22 2.67
N LYS A 289 -17.03 12.03 3.73
CA LYS A 289 -16.00 13.06 3.97
C LYS A 289 -14.59 12.49 4.11
N ALA A 290 -14.44 11.28 4.68
CA ALA A 290 -13.15 10.60 4.74
C ALA A 290 -12.62 10.26 3.34
N MET A 291 -13.48 9.75 2.46
CA MET A 291 -13.14 9.47 1.06
C MET A 291 -12.83 10.76 0.28
N GLU A 292 -13.60 11.84 0.49
CA GLU A 292 -13.32 13.15 -0.10
C GLU A 292 -11.93 13.67 0.31
N LYS A 293 -11.63 13.64 1.62
CA LYS A 293 -10.36 14.13 2.17
C LYS A 293 -9.17 13.42 1.55
N ILE A 294 -9.20 12.09 1.45
CA ILE A 294 -8.09 11.35 0.85
C ILE A 294 -8.01 11.59 -0.66
N THR A 295 -9.13 11.83 -1.35
CA THR A 295 -9.12 12.10 -2.79
C THR A 295 -8.42 13.42 -3.13
N TYR A 296 -8.46 14.41 -2.23
CA TYR A 296 -7.69 15.65 -2.42
C TYR A 296 -6.18 15.42 -2.52
N THR A 297 -5.64 14.40 -1.84
CA THR A 297 -4.19 14.08 -1.95
C THR A 297 -3.84 13.48 -3.32
N LEU A 298 -4.84 12.95 -4.05
CA LEU A 298 -4.67 12.40 -5.39
C LEU A 298 -4.80 13.45 -6.50
N VAL A 299 -5.19 14.70 -6.22
CA VAL A 299 -5.35 15.73 -7.28
C VAL A 299 -4.09 15.88 -8.15
N PRO A 300 -2.86 15.94 -7.61
CA PRO A 300 -1.65 15.96 -8.43
C PRO A 300 -1.50 14.71 -9.31
N PHE A 301 -1.84 13.53 -8.79
CA PHE A 301 -1.82 12.27 -9.55
C PHE A 301 -2.85 12.25 -10.68
N ILE A 302 -4.05 12.80 -10.47
CA ILE A 302 -5.11 12.91 -11.49
C ILE A 302 -4.62 13.80 -12.65
N VAL A 303 -4.00 14.94 -12.33
CA VAL A 303 -3.42 15.86 -13.34
C VAL A 303 -2.26 15.18 -14.08
N PHE A 304 -1.37 14.49 -13.37
CA PHE A 304 -0.28 13.74 -13.97
C PHE A 304 -0.80 12.65 -14.92
N SER A 305 -1.78 11.87 -14.48
CA SER A 305 -2.41 10.80 -15.24
C SER A 305 -3.05 11.31 -16.54
N PHE A 306 -3.58 12.54 -16.53
CA PHE A 306 -4.14 13.17 -17.72
C PHE A 306 -3.11 13.30 -18.85
N PHE A 307 -1.90 13.78 -18.54
CA PHE A 307 -0.83 13.93 -19.53
C PHE A 307 -0.22 12.58 -19.90
N CYS A 308 0.00 11.70 -18.93
CA CYS A 308 0.51 10.36 -19.21
C CYS A 308 -0.44 9.54 -20.10
N ALA A 309 -1.75 9.74 -19.98
CA ALA A 309 -2.71 9.07 -20.84
C ALA A 309 -2.64 9.50 -22.32
N GLN A 310 -2.06 10.66 -22.62
CA GLN A 310 -1.89 11.15 -23.99
C GLN A 310 -0.53 10.77 -24.60
N PHE A 311 0.37 10.23 -23.79
CA PHE A 311 1.70 9.79 -24.20
C PHE A 311 1.69 8.29 -24.49
#